data_AF-A0A9P6UXU0-F1
#
_entry.id   AF-A0A9P6UXU0-F1
#
_cell.length_a   1.000
_cell.length_b   1.000
_cell.length_c   1.000
_cell.angle_alpha   90.00
_cell.angle_beta   90.00
_cell.angle_gamma   90.00
#
_symmetry.space_group_name_H-M   'P 1'
#
loop_
_entity.id
_entity.type
_entity.pdbx_description
1 polymer ?
#
loop_
_entity_poly.entity_id
_entity_poly.type
_entity_poly.pdbx_seq_one_letter_code
_entity_poly.pdbx_strand_id
1 'polypeptide(L)'
;MIPDSAVSSNLRHHSPISTTETRQRHLKEYQERAMPKLFVKEKSKQGSKPSTIASKITSASTSRIEESAHSHYSTNESGASGDRIEQWYITNKAHLDPKTRRLLVLSKPTTVRQHGQLKVMRKHHWECKTQIERHLRNNLPTVFSLKIARDRIDWRKVAPYVAMMIQAAFRMDINHHLLPIIGSTLCALLEHKNLSALACEDLLVSWGLTELDARRFTSHLWEFMVAAVGEAPVWGGKGVGYRIRQSERTRDFKQLQHKLELLNNKATPI
;
A
#
# COMPACT_ATOMS: atom_id res chain seq x y z
N MET A 1 -34.21 40.93 46.42
CA MET A 1 -34.68 40.04 45.33
C MET A 1 -34.44 40.77 44.02
N ILE A 2 -33.38 40.38 43.32
CA ILE A 2 -32.94 40.81 41.98
C ILE A 2 -32.31 39.50 41.43
N PRO A 3 -32.67 38.97 40.24
CA PRO A 3 -32.38 39.62 38.96
C PRO A 3 -33.37 39.32 37.80
N ASP A 4 -33.24 40.05 36.69
CA ASP A 4 -33.39 39.46 35.36
C ASP A 4 -32.51 40.21 34.36
N SER A 5 -31.42 39.55 33.98
CA SER A 5 -30.46 40.00 32.98
C SER A 5 -30.82 39.37 31.63
N ALA A 6 -31.29 40.19 30.69
CA ALA A 6 -31.45 39.80 29.30
C ALA A 6 -30.08 39.73 28.61
N VAL A 7 -29.67 38.52 28.23
CA VAL A 7 -28.55 38.29 27.29
C VAL A 7 -29.14 37.59 26.07
N SER A 8 -29.37 38.36 25.00
CA SER A 8 -29.77 37.84 23.69
C SER A 8 -28.50 37.68 22.84
N SER A 9 -28.13 36.42 22.55
CA SER A 9 -26.95 36.06 21.77
C SER A 9 -27.27 36.02 20.27
N ASN A 10 -26.52 36.82 19.52
CA ASN A 10 -26.50 36.86 18.05
C ASN A 10 -26.07 35.51 17.46
N LEU A 11 -26.99 34.80 16.81
CA LEU A 11 -26.70 33.68 15.92
C LEU A 11 -26.37 34.22 14.51
N ARG A 12 -25.07 34.26 14.18
CA ARG A 12 -24.60 34.47 12.81
C ARG A 12 -24.74 33.17 12.02
N HIS A 13 -25.52 33.21 10.95
CA HIS A 13 -25.56 32.18 9.92
C HIS A 13 -24.22 32.08 9.20
N HIS A 14 -23.49 30.98 9.41
CA HIS A 14 -22.41 30.56 8.51
C HIS A 14 -22.99 29.65 7.43
N SER A 15 -22.98 30.14 6.18
CA SER A 15 -23.31 29.35 5.00
C SER A 15 -22.28 28.22 4.81
N PRO A 16 -22.71 27.01 4.40
CA PRO A 16 -21.81 25.89 4.18
C PRO A 16 -20.94 26.14 2.93
N ILE A 17 -19.63 26.11 3.13
CA ILE A 17 -18.61 26.17 2.08
C ILE A 17 -18.76 24.93 1.19
N SER A 18 -18.94 25.17 -0.11
CA SER A 18 -19.11 24.15 -1.15
C SER A 18 -17.91 23.20 -1.20
N THR A 19 -18.16 21.92 -0.91
CA THR A 19 -17.17 20.83 -0.82
C THR A 19 -16.53 20.42 -2.15
N THR A 20 -16.93 21.04 -3.26
CA THR A 20 -16.41 20.74 -4.60
C THR A 20 -15.10 21.45 -4.91
N GLU A 21 -14.86 22.65 -4.39
CA GLU A 21 -13.64 23.42 -4.66
C GLU A 21 -12.41 22.87 -3.92
N THR A 22 -12.58 22.39 -2.68
CA THR A 22 -11.51 21.76 -1.90
C THR A 22 -11.03 20.45 -2.55
N ARG A 23 -11.95 19.74 -3.22
CA ARG A 23 -11.64 18.47 -3.91
C ARG A 23 -10.86 18.68 -5.22
N GLN A 24 -11.08 19.80 -5.92
CA GLN A 24 -10.31 20.14 -7.12
C GLN A 24 -8.90 20.66 -6.80
N ARG A 25 -8.70 21.36 -5.67
CA ARG A 25 -7.36 21.82 -5.26
C ARG A 25 -6.43 20.66 -4.89
N HIS A 26 -6.92 19.64 -4.18
CA HIS A 26 -6.13 18.46 -3.82
C HIS A 26 -5.73 17.59 -5.04
N LEU A 27 -6.55 17.56 -6.10
CA LEU A 27 -6.20 16.82 -7.33
C LEU A 27 -5.10 17.54 -8.15
N LYS A 28 -5.12 18.87 -8.20
CA LYS A 28 -4.10 19.67 -8.91
C LYS A 28 -2.73 19.58 -8.22
N GLU A 29 -2.71 19.67 -6.89
CA GLU A 29 -1.45 19.61 -6.13
C GLU A 29 -0.78 18.23 -6.18
N TYR A 30 -1.55 17.16 -6.39
CA TYR A 30 -1.03 15.80 -6.60
C TYR A 30 -0.48 15.57 -8.03
N GLN A 31 -1.07 16.21 -9.04
CA GLN A 31 -0.57 16.13 -10.42
C GLN A 31 0.77 16.87 -10.60
N GLU A 32 0.97 18.00 -9.91
CA GLU A 32 2.23 18.77 -10.01
C GLU A 32 3.41 18.11 -9.28
N ARG A 33 3.17 17.32 -8.23
CA ARG A 33 4.23 16.59 -7.51
C ARG A 33 4.67 15.28 -8.18
N ALA A 34 3.87 14.75 -9.12
CA ALA A 34 4.10 13.43 -9.73
C ALA A 34 4.84 13.47 -11.08
N MET A 35 5.20 14.65 -11.60
CA MET A 35 5.95 14.77 -12.86
C MET A 35 7.45 14.98 -12.57
N PRO A 36 8.32 13.97 -12.74
CA PRO A 36 9.75 14.22 -12.85
C PRO A 36 10.01 15.08 -14.10
N LYS A 37 10.70 16.21 -13.93
CA LYS A 37 11.20 17.04 -15.03
C LYS A 37 12.02 16.17 -15.98
N LEU A 38 11.43 15.80 -17.12
CA LEU A 38 12.13 15.17 -18.22
C LEU A 38 13.17 16.17 -18.75
N PHE A 39 14.43 15.93 -18.42
CA PHE A 39 15.56 16.56 -19.09
C PHE A 39 15.59 16.04 -20.54
N VAL A 40 15.02 16.82 -21.45
CA VAL A 40 15.16 16.63 -22.89
C VAL A 40 16.57 17.11 -23.25
N LYS A 41 17.49 16.17 -23.47
CA LYS A 41 18.79 16.43 -24.09
C LYS A 41 18.65 16.13 -25.58
N GLU A 42 18.17 17.10 -26.34
CA GLU A 42 18.22 17.05 -27.81
C GLU A 42 19.68 17.14 -28.26
N LYS A 43 20.19 16.05 -28.83
CA LYS A 43 21.29 16.07 -29.79
C LYS A 43 20.69 15.75 -31.15
N SER A 44 20.50 16.76 -31.99
CA SER A 44 20.39 16.58 -33.43
C SER A 44 21.68 17.08 -34.08
N LYS A 45 22.23 16.27 -34.98
CA LYS A 45 23.33 16.60 -35.90
C LYS A 45 22.88 16.13 -37.29
N GLN A 46 22.93 17.04 -38.27
CA GLN A 46 23.03 16.89 -39.74
C GLN A 46 22.26 18.07 -40.39
N GLY A 47 22.69 18.79 -41.42
CA GLY A 47 23.91 18.91 -42.25
C GLY A 47 23.85 20.34 -42.87
N SER A 48 24.84 20.90 -43.57
CA SER A 48 25.32 20.50 -44.90
C SER A 48 26.33 21.54 -45.46
N LYS A 49 27.42 21.08 -46.11
CA LYS A 49 28.19 21.67 -47.26
C LYS A 49 29.00 23.00 -47.08
N PRO A 50 29.96 23.34 -47.99
CA PRO A 50 30.94 22.50 -48.72
C PRO A 50 32.38 23.11 -48.87
N SER A 51 33.28 22.29 -49.44
CA SER A 51 34.44 22.61 -50.31
C SER A 51 35.69 23.32 -49.75
N THR A 52 36.87 22.72 -49.98
CA THR A 52 37.89 23.20 -50.96
C THR A 52 39.32 22.76 -50.57
N ILE A 53 39.90 21.92 -51.44
CA ILE A 53 41.30 21.85 -51.94
C ILE A 53 42.46 21.87 -50.92
N ALA A 54 43.26 20.80 -50.90
CA ALA A 54 44.67 20.82 -51.34
C ALA A 54 45.40 19.49 -51.05
N SER A 55 46.16 19.06 -52.05
CA SER A 55 47.00 17.88 -52.21
C SER A 55 48.31 17.87 -51.40
N LYS A 56 48.83 16.68 -51.04
CA LYS A 56 50.21 16.15 -51.32
C LYS A 56 50.54 14.97 -50.38
N ILE A 57 50.77 13.74 -50.88
CA ILE A 57 52.03 13.12 -51.39
C ILE A 57 52.79 12.28 -50.32
N THR A 58 53.08 11.02 -50.70
CA THR A 58 54.15 10.06 -50.30
C THR A 58 54.18 9.32 -48.95
N SER A 59 53.94 8.01 -49.06
CA SER A 59 54.84 6.84 -48.81
C SER A 59 55.63 6.64 -47.50
N ALA A 60 55.45 5.42 -46.98
CA ALA A 60 56.45 4.43 -46.55
C ALA A 60 56.98 4.38 -45.09
N SER A 61 57.03 3.12 -44.62
CA SER A 61 58.03 2.50 -43.73
C SER A 61 57.82 2.43 -42.20
N THR A 62 57.52 1.19 -41.78
CA THR A 62 58.32 0.36 -40.84
C THR A 62 58.27 0.61 -39.31
N SER A 63 57.91 -0.49 -38.63
CA SER A 63 58.24 -0.92 -37.25
C SER A 63 57.66 -0.16 -36.05
N ARG A 64 56.93 -0.87 -35.18
CA ARG A 64 57.50 -1.41 -33.92
C ARG A 64 56.46 -2.25 -33.17
N ILE A 65 56.99 -3.35 -32.63
CA ILE A 65 56.41 -4.21 -31.61
C ILE A 65 56.20 -3.38 -30.34
N GLU A 66 55.00 -3.47 -29.75
CA GLU A 66 54.84 -3.37 -28.30
C GLU A 66 53.56 -4.13 -27.89
N GLU A 67 53.79 -5.27 -27.25
CA GLU A 67 52.81 -5.97 -26.42
C GLU A 67 52.35 -5.04 -25.30
N SER A 68 51.04 -4.83 -25.15
CA SER A 68 50.49 -4.36 -23.89
C SER A 68 49.12 -4.97 -23.63
N ALA A 69 49.15 -5.80 -22.59
CA ALA A 69 48.10 -6.40 -21.80
C ALA A 69 46.67 -5.87 -21.99
N HIS A 70 45.80 -6.83 -22.30
CA HIS A 70 44.43 -6.99 -21.81
C HIS A 70 43.87 -5.92 -20.86
N SER A 71 42.86 -5.21 -21.34
CA SER A 71 41.65 -4.98 -20.55
C SER A 71 40.44 -4.98 -21.47
N HIS A 72 39.98 -6.18 -21.83
CA HIS A 72 38.62 -6.37 -22.29
C HIS A 72 37.69 -6.05 -21.11
N TYR A 73 37.20 -4.82 -21.03
CA TYR A 73 35.97 -4.53 -20.28
C TYR A 73 34.82 -5.24 -21.02
N SER A 74 34.63 -6.50 -20.68
CA SER A 74 33.47 -7.29 -21.07
C SER A 74 32.25 -6.69 -20.37
N THR A 75 31.53 -5.83 -21.09
CA THR A 75 30.16 -5.42 -20.78
C THR A 75 29.20 -6.60 -21.00
N ASN A 76 29.37 -7.65 -20.21
CA ASN A 76 28.38 -8.71 -20.07
C ASN A 76 27.42 -8.37 -18.92
N GLU A 77 26.75 -7.22 -19.02
CA GLU A 77 25.44 -7.03 -18.37
C GLU A 77 24.37 -7.72 -19.24
N SER A 78 24.62 -8.99 -19.59
CA SER A 78 23.60 -9.83 -20.22
C SER A 78 22.57 -10.15 -19.14
N GLY A 79 21.32 -9.77 -19.43
CA GLY A 79 20.18 -9.87 -18.53
C GLY A 79 20.18 -11.20 -17.79
N ALA A 80 20.34 -11.14 -16.48
CA ALA A 80 19.95 -12.25 -15.64
C ALA A 80 18.44 -12.46 -15.89
N SER A 81 18.09 -13.54 -16.57
CA SER A 81 16.70 -13.99 -16.68
C SER A 81 16.07 -14.00 -15.28
N GLY A 82 14.78 -13.65 -15.18
CA GLY A 82 14.08 -13.54 -13.88
C GLY A 82 14.33 -14.75 -12.98
N ASP A 83 14.28 -15.95 -13.56
CA ASP A 83 14.54 -17.24 -12.89
C ASP A 83 15.92 -17.32 -12.21
N ARG A 84 16.93 -16.68 -12.80
CA ARG A 84 18.29 -16.65 -12.25
C ARG A 84 18.39 -15.70 -11.06
N ILE A 85 17.62 -14.61 -11.05
CA ILE A 85 17.56 -13.67 -9.93
C ILE A 85 16.79 -14.30 -8.77
N GLU A 86 15.69 -15.00 -9.04
CA GLU A 86 14.92 -15.77 -8.05
C GLU A 86 15.79 -16.79 -7.31
N GLN A 87 16.59 -17.56 -8.04
CA GLN A 87 17.57 -18.47 -7.44
C GLN A 87 18.56 -17.72 -6.55
N TRP A 88 18.99 -16.51 -6.90
CA TRP A 88 19.87 -15.73 -6.03
C TRP A 88 19.20 -15.30 -4.73
N TYR A 89 17.90 -14.99 -4.70
CA TYR A 89 17.20 -14.73 -3.43
C TYR A 89 17.24 -15.94 -2.51
N ILE A 90 17.01 -17.13 -3.05
CA ILE A 90 17.00 -18.39 -2.29
C ILE A 90 18.41 -18.73 -1.80
N THR A 91 19.39 -18.78 -2.71
CA THR A 91 20.77 -19.15 -2.39
C THR A 91 21.38 -18.21 -1.34
N ASN A 92 21.10 -16.91 -1.44
CA ASN A 92 21.64 -15.92 -0.52
C ASN A 92 20.77 -15.72 0.73
N LYS A 93 19.65 -16.45 0.89
CA LYS A 93 18.70 -16.27 1.99
C LYS A 93 18.31 -14.80 2.18
N ALA A 94 18.00 -14.15 1.06
CA ALA A 94 17.63 -12.75 1.04
C ALA A 94 16.30 -12.56 1.78
N HIS A 95 16.25 -11.55 2.63
CA HIS A 95 15.07 -11.23 3.43
C HIS A 95 14.86 -9.72 3.46
N LEU A 96 13.62 -9.32 3.71
CA LEU A 96 13.29 -7.91 3.88
C LEU A 96 13.46 -7.54 5.35
N ASP A 97 14.22 -6.49 5.62
CA ASP A 97 14.28 -5.92 6.97
C ASP A 97 12.94 -5.28 7.31
N PRO A 98 12.24 -5.70 8.39
CA PRO A 98 10.96 -5.15 8.76
C PRO A 98 11.01 -3.65 9.10
N LYS A 99 12.15 -3.15 9.61
CA LYS A 99 12.28 -1.73 9.99
C LYS A 99 12.58 -0.84 8.80
N THR A 100 13.61 -1.18 8.03
CA THR A 100 14.04 -0.33 6.91
C THR A 100 13.32 -0.64 5.60
N ARG A 101 12.57 -1.75 5.55
CA ARG A 101 11.95 -2.30 4.32
C ARG A 101 12.96 -2.45 3.18
N ARG A 102 14.24 -2.69 3.51
CA ARG A 102 15.31 -2.91 2.54
C ARG A 102 15.59 -4.39 2.39
N LEU A 103 15.93 -4.79 1.17
CA LEU A 103 16.40 -6.15 0.90
C LEU A 103 17.82 -6.33 1.47
N LEU A 104 17.92 -7.24 2.43
CA LEU A 104 19.14 -7.68 3.07
C LEU A 104 19.44 -9.13 2.70
N VAL A 105 20.71 -9.49 2.81
CA VAL A 105 21.24 -10.83 2.60
C VAL A 105 21.93 -11.24 3.88
N LEU A 106 21.80 -12.52 4.26
CA LEU A 106 22.31 -13.02 5.55
C LEU A 106 23.84 -12.83 5.68
N SER A 107 24.57 -13.09 4.59
CA SER A 107 26.00 -12.84 4.49
C SER A 107 26.25 -11.44 3.95
N LYS A 108 27.14 -10.68 4.61
CA LYS A 108 27.64 -9.43 4.03
C LYS A 108 28.43 -9.78 2.76
N PRO A 109 28.13 -9.12 1.62
CA PRO A 109 28.90 -9.36 0.40
C PRO A 109 30.36 -8.97 0.64
N THR A 110 31.29 -9.88 0.35
CA THR A 110 32.73 -9.67 0.49
C THR A 110 33.42 -9.48 -0.85
N THR A 111 32.79 -9.93 -1.94
CA THR A 111 33.35 -9.84 -3.29
C THR A 111 32.59 -8.84 -4.16
N VAL A 112 33.30 -8.23 -5.13
CA VAL A 112 32.70 -7.30 -6.11
C VAL A 112 31.54 -7.95 -6.86
N ARG A 113 31.66 -9.25 -7.19
CA ARG A 113 30.59 -10.03 -7.83
C ARG A 113 29.34 -10.11 -6.96
N GLN A 114 29.48 -10.41 -5.67
CA GLN A 114 28.35 -10.48 -4.73
C GLN A 114 27.69 -9.11 -4.54
N HIS A 115 28.48 -8.03 -4.51
CA HIS A 115 27.94 -6.66 -4.51
C HIS A 115 27.12 -6.37 -5.78
N GLY A 116 27.61 -6.78 -6.95
CA GLY A 116 26.87 -6.68 -8.20
C GLY A 116 25.55 -7.45 -8.17
N GLN A 117 25.58 -8.71 -7.71
CA GLN A 117 24.37 -9.53 -7.55
C GLN A 117 23.35 -8.89 -6.61
N LEU A 118 23.78 -8.40 -5.44
CA LEU A 118 22.90 -7.73 -4.49
C LEU A 118 22.28 -6.46 -5.10
N LYS A 119 23.03 -5.70 -5.90
CA LYS A 119 22.52 -4.53 -6.61
C LYS A 119 21.42 -4.91 -7.61
N VAL A 120 21.64 -5.98 -8.39
CA VAL A 120 20.63 -6.51 -9.33
C VAL A 120 19.38 -7.00 -8.58
N MET A 121 19.53 -7.76 -7.50
CA MET A 121 18.41 -8.23 -6.68
C MET A 121 17.62 -7.06 -6.05
N ARG A 122 18.30 -6.00 -5.60
CA ARG A 122 17.62 -4.80 -5.08
C ARG A 122 16.83 -4.08 -6.17
N LYS A 123 17.41 -3.95 -7.37
CA LYS A 123 16.73 -3.35 -8.53
C LYS A 123 15.49 -4.16 -8.91
N HIS A 124 15.64 -5.47 -9.08
CA HIS A 124 14.54 -6.38 -9.37
C HIS A 124 13.43 -6.32 -8.31
N HIS A 125 13.80 -6.33 -7.01
CA HIS A 125 12.84 -6.20 -5.92
C HIS A 125 12.04 -4.89 -6.00
N TRP A 126 12.72 -3.78 -6.29
CA TRP A 126 12.06 -2.48 -6.44
C TRP A 126 11.14 -2.44 -7.66
N GLU A 127 11.54 -3.06 -8.78
CA GLU A 127 10.71 -3.19 -9.98
C GLU A 127 9.44 -4.01 -9.71
N CYS A 128 9.58 -5.20 -9.09
CA CYS A 128 8.44 -6.01 -8.68
C CYS A 128 7.52 -5.26 -7.72
N LYS A 129 8.09 -4.59 -6.72
CA LYS A 129 7.31 -3.78 -5.77
C LYS A 129 6.52 -2.69 -6.50
N THR A 130 7.17 -1.94 -7.38
CA THR A 130 6.54 -0.86 -8.16
C THR A 130 5.44 -1.40 -9.08
N GLN A 131 5.64 -2.57 -9.68
CA GLN A 131 4.61 -3.24 -10.49
C GLN A 131 3.41 -3.64 -9.63
N ILE A 132 3.63 -4.23 -8.46
CA ILE A 132 2.56 -4.60 -7.52
C ILE A 132 1.77 -3.36 -7.07
N GLU A 133 2.46 -2.30 -6.64
CA GLU A 133 1.82 -1.04 -6.22
C GLU A 133 0.99 -0.43 -7.37
N ARG A 134 1.52 -0.46 -8.60
CA ARG A 134 0.79 -0.02 -9.79
C ARG A 134 -0.45 -0.88 -10.06
N HIS A 135 -0.33 -2.20 -9.94
CA HIS A 135 -1.46 -3.11 -10.11
C HIS A 135 -2.54 -2.89 -9.05
N LEU A 136 -2.17 -2.71 -7.77
CA LEU A 136 -3.11 -2.44 -6.70
C LEU A 136 -3.85 -1.11 -6.90
N ARG A 137 -3.17 -0.08 -7.44
CA ARG A 137 -3.81 1.21 -7.76
C ARG A 137 -4.78 1.12 -8.94
N ASN A 138 -4.40 0.39 -9.98
CA ASN A 138 -5.19 0.33 -11.22
C ASN A 138 -6.34 -0.68 -11.14
N ASN A 139 -6.17 -1.76 -10.39
CA ASN A 139 -7.14 -2.86 -10.33
C ASN A 139 -7.82 -2.89 -8.95
N LEU A 140 -8.90 -2.13 -8.82
CA LEU A 140 -9.74 -2.21 -7.63
C LEU A 140 -10.55 -3.52 -7.64
N PRO A 141 -10.62 -4.24 -6.50
CA PRO A 141 -11.52 -5.38 -6.35
C PRO A 141 -12.96 -4.97 -6.65
N THR A 142 -13.69 -5.84 -7.36
CA THR A 142 -15.10 -5.61 -7.70
C THR A 142 -15.96 -5.38 -6.47
N VAL A 143 -15.64 -6.04 -5.35
CA VAL A 143 -16.34 -5.87 -4.06
C VAL A 143 -16.33 -4.42 -3.56
N PHE A 144 -15.33 -3.60 -3.92
CA PHE A 144 -15.27 -2.19 -3.47
C PHE A 144 -16.42 -1.36 -4.04
N SER A 145 -17.02 -1.80 -5.15
CA SER A 145 -18.17 -1.14 -5.77
C SER A 145 -19.51 -1.45 -5.08
N LEU A 146 -19.55 -2.45 -4.19
CA LEU A 146 -20.77 -2.85 -3.50
C LEU A 146 -21.20 -1.80 -2.48
N LYS A 147 -22.48 -1.41 -2.57
CA LYS A 147 -23.10 -0.50 -1.61
C LYS A 147 -23.53 -1.28 -0.38
N ILE A 148 -23.05 -0.85 0.79
CA ILE A 148 -23.38 -1.45 2.07
C ILE A 148 -24.48 -0.62 2.73
N ALA A 149 -25.61 -1.25 3.06
CA ALA A 149 -26.67 -0.62 3.85
C ALA A 149 -26.31 -0.69 5.35
N ARG A 150 -25.45 0.23 5.79
CA ARG A 150 -24.87 0.27 7.15
C ARG A 150 -25.90 0.24 8.28
N ASP A 151 -27.05 0.87 8.07
CA ASP A 151 -28.14 0.96 9.06
C ASP A 151 -28.80 -0.41 9.35
N ARG A 152 -28.56 -1.42 8.49
CA ARG A 152 -29.10 -2.78 8.64
C ARG A 152 -28.10 -3.73 9.31
N ILE A 153 -26.90 -3.27 9.62
CA ILE A 153 -25.85 -4.10 10.20
C ILE A 153 -25.98 -4.08 11.72
N ASP A 154 -26.02 -5.27 12.34
CA ASP A 154 -25.85 -5.42 13.78
C ASP A 154 -24.36 -5.25 14.14
N TRP A 155 -23.95 -4.01 14.37
CA TRP A 155 -22.55 -3.65 14.67
C TRP A 155 -22.02 -4.34 15.95
N ARG A 156 -22.90 -4.72 16.89
CA ARG A 156 -22.49 -5.46 18.10
C ARG A 156 -22.00 -6.86 17.77
N LYS A 157 -22.60 -7.52 16.77
CA LYS A 157 -22.14 -8.84 16.27
C LYS A 157 -20.93 -8.75 15.35
N VAL A 158 -20.82 -7.65 14.60
CA VAL A 158 -19.71 -7.42 13.67
C VAL A 158 -18.41 -7.04 14.39
N ALA A 159 -18.49 -6.25 15.46
CA ALA A 159 -17.31 -5.71 16.13
C ALA A 159 -16.29 -6.77 16.62
N PRO A 160 -16.70 -7.89 17.26
CA PRO A 160 -15.75 -8.94 17.66
C PRO A 160 -15.05 -9.57 16.46
N TYR A 161 -15.76 -9.73 15.33
CA TYR A 161 -15.19 -10.25 14.09
C TYR A 161 -14.14 -9.29 13.50
N VAL A 162 -14.45 -8.00 13.44
CA VAL A 162 -13.51 -6.96 12.98
C VAL A 162 -12.26 -6.94 13.86
N ALA A 163 -12.42 -7.06 15.18
CA ALA A 163 -11.30 -7.17 16.10
C ALA A 163 -10.44 -8.43 15.82
N MET A 164 -11.04 -9.58 15.53
CA MET A 164 -10.29 -10.77 15.10
C MET A 164 -9.54 -10.55 13.78
N MET A 165 -10.15 -9.87 12.82
CA MET A 165 -9.46 -9.53 11.57
C MET A 165 -8.24 -8.63 11.83
N ILE A 166 -8.37 -7.64 12.72
CA ILE A 166 -7.27 -6.75 13.11
C ILE A 166 -6.16 -7.56 13.80
N GLN A 167 -6.55 -8.47 14.70
CA GLN A 167 -5.64 -9.37 15.38
C GLN A 167 -4.78 -10.16 14.39
N ALA A 168 -5.39 -10.74 13.37
CA ALA A 168 -4.70 -11.47 12.32
C ALA A 168 -3.82 -10.56 11.43
N ALA A 169 -4.34 -9.41 11.00
CA ALA A 169 -3.65 -8.50 10.08
C ALA A 169 -2.41 -7.84 10.71
N PHE A 170 -2.53 -7.39 11.96
CA PHE A 170 -1.44 -6.75 12.70
C PHE A 170 -0.61 -7.73 13.53
N ARG A 171 -0.94 -9.03 13.50
CA ARG A 171 -0.32 -10.09 14.30
C ARG A 171 -0.28 -9.74 15.80
N MET A 172 -1.37 -9.17 16.29
CA MET A 172 -1.50 -8.79 17.71
C MET A 172 -1.87 -10.01 18.55
N ASP A 173 -1.54 -9.96 19.84
CA ASP A 173 -2.07 -10.91 20.81
C ASP A 173 -3.57 -10.62 21.03
N ILE A 174 -4.39 -11.67 21.14
CA ILE A 174 -5.80 -11.58 21.51
C ILE A 174 -6.01 -10.87 22.86
N ASN A 175 -4.99 -10.91 23.72
CA ASN A 175 -4.98 -10.26 25.01
C ASN A 175 -4.48 -8.82 25.00
N HIS A 176 -4.07 -8.31 23.84
CA HIS A 176 -3.57 -6.95 23.73
C HIS A 176 -4.67 -5.92 24.02
N HIS A 177 -4.43 -5.02 24.98
CA HIS A 177 -5.42 -4.03 25.43
C HIS A 177 -5.88 -3.07 24.32
N LEU A 178 -5.01 -2.74 23.36
CA LEU A 178 -5.38 -1.90 22.21
C LEU A 178 -6.26 -2.61 21.16
N LEU A 179 -6.28 -3.94 21.13
CA LEU A 179 -7.00 -4.68 20.09
C LEU A 179 -8.50 -4.33 20.03
N PRO A 180 -9.26 -4.40 21.15
CA PRO A 180 -10.66 -4.02 21.12
C PRO A 180 -10.86 -2.51 20.86
N ILE A 181 -9.91 -1.65 21.23
CA ILE A 181 -9.98 -0.21 20.97
C ILE A 181 -9.87 0.08 19.46
N ILE A 182 -8.90 -0.52 18.78
CA ILE A 182 -8.72 -0.38 17.33
C ILE A 182 -9.94 -0.97 16.60
N GLY A 183 -10.41 -2.14 17.05
CA GLY A 183 -11.63 -2.77 16.53
C GLY A 183 -12.86 -1.90 16.63
N SER A 184 -13.15 -1.36 17.82
CA SER A 184 -14.27 -0.43 18.03
C SER A 184 -14.11 0.85 17.22
N THR A 185 -12.89 1.39 17.13
CA THR A 185 -12.62 2.61 16.35
C THR A 185 -12.94 2.39 14.88
N LEU A 186 -12.49 1.27 14.30
CA LEU A 186 -12.78 0.95 12.91
C LEU A 186 -14.30 0.76 12.69
N CYS A 187 -14.99 0.07 13.60
CA CYS A 187 -16.44 -0.11 13.52
C CYS A 187 -17.17 1.23 13.57
N ALA A 188 -16.83 2.11 14.51
CA ALA A 188 -17.44 3.44 14.62
C ALA A 188 -17.20 4.30 13.37
N LEU A 189 -16.02 4.22 12.76
CA LEU A 189 -15.73 4.91 11.49
C LEU A 189 -16.56 4.35 10.33
N LEU A 190 -16.73 3.03 10.27
CA LEU A 190 -17.54 2.37 9.26
C LEU A 190 -19.02 2.69 9.42
N GLU A 191 -19.52 2.72 10.66
CA GLU A 191 -20.91 3.02 11.02
C GLU A 191 -21.25 4.49 10.73
N HIS A 192 -20.46 5.45 11.23
CA HIS A 192 -20.86 6.85 11.25
C HIS A 192 -20.28 7.72 10.12
N LYS A 193 -19.13 7.36 9.52
CA LYS A 193 -18.44 8.25 8.55
C LYS A 193 -18.67 7.90 7.07
N ASN A 194 -19.61 7.02 6.75
CA ASN A 194 -19.85 6.56 5.37
C ASN A 194 -18.55 6.20 4.62
N LEU A 195 -17.62 5.55 5.32
CA LEU A 195 -16.28 5.28 4.83
C LEU A 195 -16.33 4.43 3.57
N SER A 196 -15.72 4.89 2.47
CA SER A 196 -15.59 4.07 1.25
C SER A 196 -14.56 2.95 1.45
N ALA A 197 -14.61 1.89 0.64
CA ALA A 197 -13.66 0.79 0.71
C ALA A 197 -12.21 1.29 0.54
N LEU A 198 -11.98 2.16 -0.45
CA LEU A 198 -10.66 2.74 -0.71
C LEU A 198 -10.17 3.58 0.49
N ALA A 199 -11.05 4.40 1.07
CA ALA A 199 -10.68 5.18 2.27
C ALA A 199 -10.41 4.28 3.49
N CYS A 200 -11.07 3.13 3.59
CA CYS A 200 -10.78 2.12 4.62
C CYS A 200 -9.42 1.47 4.41
N GLU A 201 -9.05 1.14 3.17
CA GLU A 201 -7.71 0.64 2.83
C GLU A 201 -6.63 1.67 3.17
N ASP A 202 -6.80 2.92 2.74
CA ASP A 202 -5.85 4.01 3.02
C ASP A 202 -5.67 4.21 4.53
N LEU A 203 -6.77 4.14 5.30
CA LEU A 203 -6.74 4.20 6.76
C LEU A 203 -5.90 3.06 7.36
N LEU A 204 -6.11 1.83 6.90
CA LEU A 204 -5.37 0.67 7.39
C LEU A 204 -3.88 0.73 7.03
N VAL A 205 -3.55 1.25 5.85
CA VAL A 205 -2.15 1.53 5.46
C VAL A 205 -1.55 2.59 6.39
N SER A 206 -2.31 3.63 6.74
CA SER A 206 -1.85 4.67 7.68
C SER A 206 -1.61 4.12 9.10
N TRP A 207 -2.32 3.04 9.48
CA TRP A 207 -2.11 2.33 10.74
C TRP A 207 -0.92 1.36 10.71
N GLY A 208 -0.32 1.15 9.54
CA GLY A 208 0.92 0.41 9.36
C GLY A 208 0.80 -0.91 8.61
N LEU A 209 -0.38 -1.26 8.07
CA LEU A 209 -0.50 -2.41 7.18
C LEU A 209 0.23 -2.17 5.85
N THR A 210 0.66 -3.25 5.21
CA THR A 210 1.11 -3.19 3.81
C THR A 210 -0.09 -2.95 2.90
N GLU A 211 0.10 -2.33 1.73
CA GLU A 211 -1.00 -2.09 0.77
C GLU A 211 -1.73 -3.40 0.42
N LEU A 212 -0.99 -4.50 0.28
CA LEU A 212 -1.54 -5.81 -0.07
C LEU A 212 -2.36 -6.42 1.08
N ASP A 213 -1.90 -6.30 2.32
CA ASP A 213 -2.64 -6.80 3.48
C ASP A 213 -3.88 -5.93 3.77
N ALA A 214 -3.75 -4.61 3.64
CA ALA A 214 -4.87 -3.68 3.73
C ALA A 214 -5.93 -3.98 2.67
N ARG A 215 -5.53 -4.22 1.41
CA ARG A 215 -6.44 -4.61 0.32
C ARG A 215 -7.20 -5.89 0.64
N ARG A 216 -6.49 -6.93 1.10
CA ARG A 216 -7.08 -8.22 1.47
C ARG A 216 -8.06 -8.06 2.63
N PHE A 217 -7.65 -7.34 3.66
CA PHE A 217 -8.48 -7.03 4.82
C PHE A 217 -9.75 -6.31 4.39
N THR A 218 -9.63 -5.21 3.66
CA THR A 218 -10.78 -4.39 3.24
C THR A 218 -11.71 -5.18 2.32
N SER A 219 -11.18 -5.94 1.38
CA SER A 219 -12.00 -6.76 0.46
C SER A 219 -12.84 -7.76 1.25
N HIS A 220 -12.20 -8.50 2.15
CA HIS A 220 -12.87 -9.48 3.00
C HIS A 220 -13.90 -8.82 3.93
N LEU A 221 -13.57 -7.67 4.51
CA LEU A 221 -14.49 -6.91 5.34
C LEU A 221 -15.70 -6.39 4.56
N TRP A 222 -15.51 -5.95 3.32
CA TRP A 222 -16.60 -5.50 2.45
C TRP A 222 -17.56 -6.63 2.09
N GLU A 223 -17.03 -7.78 1.67
CA GLU A 223 -17.84 -8.98 1.43
C GLU A 223 -18.63 -9.38 2.68
N PHE A 224 -17.95 -9.30 3.83
CA PHE A 224 -18.55 -9.60 5.12
C PHE A 224 -19.69 -8.65 5.47
N MET A 225 -19.49 -7.35 5.35
CA MET A 225 -20.53 -6.36 5.65
C MET A 225 -21.73 -6.49 4.70
N VAL A 226 -21.50 -6.71 3.40
CA VAL A 226 -22.59 -6.95 2.44
C VAL A 226 -23.41 -8.17 2.84
N ALA A 227 -22.75 -9.25 3.27
CA ALA A 227 -23.44 -10.45 3.72
C ALA A 227 -24.08 -10.29 5.12
N ALA A 228 -23.59 -9.41 5.97
CA ALA A 228 -24.22 -9.09 7.25
C ALA A 228 -25.52 -8.28 7.06
N VAL A 229 -25.58 -7.42 6.02
CA VAL A 229 -26.80 -6.70 5.62
C VAL A 229 -27.87 -7.64 5.08
N GLY A 230 -27.44 -8.63 4.30
CA GLY A 230 -28.32 -9.64 3.71
C GLY A 230 -28.25 -10.93 4.49
N GLU A 231 -29.15 -11.16 5.44
CA GLU A 231 -29.57 -12.52 5.84
C GLU A 231 -30.28 -13.26 4.67
N ALA A 232 -29.82 -13.08 3.42
CA ALA A 232 -30.24 -13.85 2.29
C ALA A 232 -29.36 -15.10 2.21
N PRO A 233 -29.93 -16.31 2.15
CA PRO A 233 -29.16 -17.50 1.81
C PRO A 233 -28.62 -17.29 0.40
N VAL A 234 -27.29 -17.11 0.29
CA VAL A 234 -26.60 -17.22 -0.99
C VAL A 234 -26.88 -18.64 -1.48
N TRP A 235 -27.83 -18.78 -2.41
CA TRP A 235 -28.24 -20.05 -2.98
C TRP A 235 -26.98 -20.78 -3.48
N GLY A 236 -26.63 -21.89 -2.82
CA GLY A 236 -25.56 -22.80 -3.23
C GLY A 236 -24.18 -22.64 -2.58
N GLY A 237 -23.97 -21.71 -1.64
CA GLY A 237 -22.68 -21.58 -0.94
C GLY A 237 -22.84 -21.53 0.58
N LYS A 238 -21.90 -22.10 1.34
CA LYS A 238 -21.80 -21.88 2.80
C LYS A 238 -21.62 -20.37 3.04
N GLY A 239 -22.73 -19.65 3.19
CA GLY A 239 -22.77 -18.19 3.19
C GLY A 239 -21.95 -17.58 4.32
N VAL A 240 -21.61 -16.30 4.22
CA VAL A 240 -20.80 -15.61 5.23
C VAL A 240 -21.49 -15.56 6.60
N GLY A 241 -22.83 -15.61 6.67
CA GLY A 241 -23.56 -15.83 7.91
C GLY A 241 -23.24 -17.16 8.62
N TYR A 242 -22.77 -18.18 7.89
CA TYR A 242 -22.19 -19.40 8.46
C TYR A 242 -20.82 -19.13 9.08
N ARG A 243 -19.99 -18.27 8.47
CA ARG A 243 -18.68 -17.91 9.03
C ARG A 243 -18.81 -17.12 10.33
N ILE A 244 -19.76 -16.19 10.44
CA ILE A 244 -20.07 -15.51 11.71
C ILE A 244 -20.46 -16.54 12.77
N ARG A 245 -21.44 -17.41 12.46
CA ARG A 245 -21.88 -18.47 13.38
C ARG A 245 -20.79 -19.47 13.74
N GLN A 246 -19.81 -19.69 12.86
CA GLN A 246 -18.64 -20.50 13.16
C GLN A 246 -17.67 -19.76 14.09
N SER A 247 -17.37 -18.49 13.80
CA SER A 247 -16.52 -17.65 14.63
C SER A 247 -17.09 -17.44 16.01
N GLU A 248 -18.41 -17.28 16.16
CA GLU A 248 -19.12 -17.17 17.46
C GLU A 248 -18.88 -18.36 18.39
N ARG A 249 -18.56 -19.53 17.82
CA ARG A 249 -18.26 -20.73 18.60
C ARG A 249 -16.83 -20.74 19.14
N THR A 250 -15.94 -19.90 18.60
CA THR A 250 -14.55 -19.86 19.02
C THR A 250 -14.39 -19.15 20.36
N ARG A 251 -13.42 -19.60 21.16
CA ARG A 251 -13.13 -19.02 22.48
C ARG A 251 -12.67 -17.57 22.35
N ASP A 252 -11.87 -17.29 21.33
CA ASP A 252 -11.30 -15.96 21.05
C ASP A 252 -12.39 -14.93 20.71
N PHE A 253 -13.39 -15.32 19.94
CA PHE A 253 -14.54 -14.46 19.65
C PHE A 253 -15.29 -14.08 20.93
N LYS A 254 -15.59 -15.06 21.79
CA LYS A 254 -16.28 -14.81 23.07
C LYS A 254 -15.46 -13.91 24.00
N GLN A 255 -14.14 -14.10 24.04
CA GLN A 255 -13.24 -13.24 24.82
C GLN A 255 -13.25 -11.80 24.32
N LEU A 256 -13.18 -11.60 23.00
CA LEU A 256 -13.24 -10.27 22.41
C LEU A 256 -14.60 -9.60 22.61
N GLN A 257 -15.69 -10.35 22.43
CA GLN A 257 -17.04 -9.86 22.69
C GLN A 257 -17.18 -9.34 24.11
N HIS A 258 -16.77 -10.12 25.11
CA HIS A 258 -16.79 -9.68 26.51
C HIS A 258 -15.93 -8.43 26.75
N LYS A 259 -14.73 -8.34 26.17
CA LYS A 259 -13.88 -7.13 26.28
C LYS A 259 -14.53 -5.89 25.67
N LEU A 260 -15.19 -6.05 24.53
CA LEU A 260 -15.91 -4.96 23.85
C LEU A 260 -17.11 -4.49 24.67
N GLU A 261 -17.88 -5.42 25.25
CA GLU A 261 -19.00 -5.10 26.15
C GLU A 261 -18.51 -4.32 27.38
N LEU A 262 -17.42 -4.74 28.02
CA LEU A 262 -16.82 -4.01 29.14
C LEU A 262 -16.36 -2.60 28.78
N LEU A 263 -15.82 -2.40 27.57
CA LEU A 263 -15.41 -1.07 27.11
C LEU A 263 -16.60 -0.16 26.86
N ASN A 264 -17.65 -0.67 26.23
CA ASN A 264 -18.86 0.10 25.95
C ASN A 264 -19.58 0.52 27.24
N ASN A 265 -19.67 -0.39 28.23
CA ASN A 265 -20.29 -0.08 29.52
C ASN A 265 -19.53 0.98 30.34
N LYS A 266 -18.21 1.13 30.12
CA LYS A 266 -17.41 2.19 30.74
C LYS A 266 -17.56 3.55 30.04
N ALA A 267 -17.99 3.57 28.78
CA ALA A 267 -18.06 4.77 27.96
C ALA A 267 -19.39 5.54 28.12
N THR A 268 -20.42 4.93 28.72
CA THR A 268 -21.65 5.61 29.11
C THR A 268 -21.56 6.07 30.57
N PRO A 269 -21.17 7.33 30.86
CA PRO A 269 -21.42 7.89 32.18
C PRO A 269 -22.94 8.02 32.35
N ILE A 270 -23.43 7.58 33.51
CA ILE A 270 -24.81 7.79 33.98
C ILE A 270 -25.06 9.29 34.11
#